data_AF-A0A257VPR6-F1
#
_entry.id   AF-A0A257VPR6-F1
#
_cell.length_a   1.000
_cell.length_b   1.000
_cell.length_c   1.000
_cell.angle_alpha   90.00
_cell.angle_beta   90.00
_cell.angle_gamma   90.00
#
_symmetry.space_group_name_H-M   'P 1'
#
loop_
_entity.id
_entity.type
_entity.pdbx_description
1 polymer ?
#
loop_
_entity_poly.entity_id
_entity_poly.type
_entity_poly.pdbx_seq_one_letter_code
_entity_poly.pdbx_strand_id
1 'polypeptide(L)'
;MLNARLLLTAALTARLFAADPHCPRYPDAVRAEQLELLDLDRSFQAYSRRAQFGAAARREAVTRTNLVDQHLFAKMAADNVRSAPAASDTEFLRRVHVDLTGRIPTPEVAEAFLADPAPDKRAKLIDQLLA
;
A
#
# COMPACT_ATOMS: atom_id res chain seq x y z
N MET A 1 46.79 29.89 27.68
CA MET A 1 45.47 30.56 27.79
C MET A 1 44.63 30.27 26.54
N LEU A 2 44.23 29.02 26.30
CA LEU A 2 43.65 28.57 25.03
C LEU A 2 42.21 28.02 25.17
N ASN A 3 41.41 28.52 26.13
CA ASN A 3 40.12 27.89 26.47
C ASN A 3 38.88 28.76 26.27
N ALA A 4 39.00 29.99 25.75
CA ALA A 4 37.83 30.88 25.57
C ALA A 4 37.26 30.91 24.14
N ARG A 5 38.05 30.53 23.12
CA ARG A 5 37.61 30.58 21.70
C ARG A 5 36.79 29.37 21.26
N LEU A 6 36.91 28.23 21.94
CA LEU A 6 36.20 27.00 21.56
C LEU A 6 34.72 26.98 21.96
N LEU A 7 34.36 27.76 23.00
CA LEU A 7 32.97 27.84 23.48
C LEU A 7 32.10 28.74 22.60
N LEU A 8 32.68 29.73 21.92
CA LEU A 8 31.92 30.65 21.08
C LEU A 8 31.47 30.01 19.75
N THR A 9 32.20 29.01 19.25
CA THR A 9 31.84 28.30 18.01
C THR A 9 30.72 27.27 18.19
N ALA A 10 30.42 26.84 19.42
CA ALA A 10 29.34 25.87 19.68
C ALA A 10 27.94 26.50 19.64
N ALA A 11 27.83 27.83 19.79
CA ALA A 11 26.54 28.53 19.72
C ALA A 11 26.05 28.77 18.29
N LEU A 12 26.93 28.63 17.28
CA LEU A 12 26.63 28.97 15.88
C LEU A 12 26.22 27.77 15.01
N THR A 13 26.12 26.57 15.58
CA THR A 13 25.40 25.44 14.97
C THR A 13 23.98 25.36 15.52
N ALA A 14 23.32 26.51 15.63
CA ALA A 14 21.87 26.53 15.72
C ALA A 14 21.36 25.80 14.48
N ARG A 15 20.84 24.58 14.67
CA ARG A 15 20.12 23.84 13.65
C ARG A 15 19.03 24.76 13.12
N LEU A 16 19.26 25.33 11.94
CA LEU A 16 18.19 25.82 11.07
C LEU A 16 17.39 24.58 10.69
N PHE A 17 16.48 24.18 11.57
CA PHE A 17 15.39 23.30 11.18
C PHE A 17 14.70 24.00 10.02
N ALA A 18 14.60 23.30 8.90
CA ALA A 18 13.81 23.72 7.76
C ALA A 18 12.35 23.88 8.21
N ALA A 19 12.01 25.05 8.74
CA ALA A 19 10.66 25.48 8.98
C ALA A 19 10.33 26.43 7.84
N ASP A 20 9.39 26.01 6.99
CA ASP A 20 8.78 26.89 6.01
C ASP A 20 8.27 28.14 6.75
N PRO A 21 8.74 29.35 6.40
CA PRO A 21 8.35 30.59 7.08
C PRO A 21 6.87 30.94 6.96
N HIS A 22 6.12 30.24 6.10
CA HIS A 22 4.68 30.36 5.94
C HIS A 22 3.87 29.22 6.53
N CYS A 23 4.51 28.17 7.06
CA CYS A 23 3.78 27.13 7.78
C CYS A 23 3.55 27.58 9.23
N PRO A 24 2.31 27.91 9.66
CA PRO A 24 2.05 28.27 11.03
C PRO A 24 2.48 27.10 11.93
N ARG A 25 3.36 27.39 12.90
CA ARG A 25 3.77 26.40 13.89
C ARG A 25 2.53 26.01 14.69
N TYR A 26 2.02 24.81 14.46
CA TYR A 26 0.91 24.25 15.24
C TYR A 26 1.24 24.34 16.74
N PRO A 27 0.27 24.72 17.60
CA PRO A 27 0.49 24.82 19.04
C PRO A 27 1.10 23.53 19.60
N ASP A 28 2.08 23.66 20.50
CA ASP A 28 2.85 22.51 20.97
C ASP A 28 1.98 21.44 21.66
N ALA A 29 0.85 21.85 22.28
CA ALA A 29 -0.14 20.94 22.86
C ALA A 29 -0.79 20.01 21.82
N VAL A 30 -1.14 20.53 20.65
CA VAL A 30 -1.77 19.74 19.58
C VAL A 30 -0.75 18.79 18.93
N ARG A 31 0.53 19.20 18.86
CA ARG A 31 1.61 18.31 18.39
C ARG A 31 1.77 17.11 19.33
N ALA A 32 1.68 17.31 20.64
CA ALA A 32 1.80 16.21 21.61
C ALA A 32 0.68 15.18 21.44
N GLU A 33 -0.57 15.65 21.28
CA GLU A 33 -1.73 14.80 21.01
C GLU A 33 -1.58 14.02 19.69
N GLN A 34 -1.11 14.68 18.62
CA GLN A 34 -0.86 14.01 17.34
C GLN A 34 0.26 12.96 17.43
N LEU A 35 1.30 13.21 18.22
CA LEU A 35 2.37 12.23 18.43
C LEU A 35 1.85 10.98 19.15
N GLU A 36 0.97 11.15 20.13
CA GLU A 36 0.31 10.04 20.82
C GLU A 36 -0.59 9.23 19.88
N LEU A 37 -1.36 9.91 19.02
CA LEU A 37 -2.17 9.25 17.99
C LEU A 37 -1.31 8.49 16.97
N LEU A 38 -0.16 9.06 16.58
CA LEU A 38 0.79 8.40 15.68
C LEU A 38 1.45 7.18 16.34
N ASP A 39 1.73 7.23 17.64
CA ASP A 39 2.23 6.09 18.41
C ASP A 39 1.20 4.96 18.49
N LEU A 40 -0.07 5.32 18.70
CA LEU A 40 -1.17 4.37 18.67
C LEU A 40 -1.29 3.70 17.30
N ASP A 41 -1.25 4.47 16.20
CA ASP A 41 -1.29 3.92 14.84
C ASP A 41 -0.09 3.00 14.56
N ARG A 42 1.12 3.40 14.95
CA ARG A 42 2.32 2.55 14.84
C ARG A 42 2.18 1.23 15.61
N SER A 43 1.61 1.27 16.82
CA SER A 43 1.37 0.08 17.64
C SER A 43 0.34 -0.85 16.99
N PHE A 44 -0.72 -0.29 16.40
CA PHE A 44 -1.73 -1.03 15.66
C PHE A 44 -1.16 -1.64 14.37
N GLN A 45 -0.31 -0.92 13.65
CA GLN A 45 0.41 -1.45 12.48
C GLN A 45 1.37 -2.59 12.84
N ALA A 46 1.97 -2.57 14.04
CA ALA A 46 2.80 -3.68 14.53
C ALA A 46 1.96 -4.92 14.87
N TYR A 47 0.78 -4.73 15.46
CA TYR A 47 -0.20 -5.79 15.73
C TYR A 47 -0.75 -6.41 14.44
N SER A 48 -1.21 -5.58 13.49
CA SER A 48 -1.77 -6.02 12.21
C SER A 48 -0.74 -6.71 11.32
N ARG A 49 0.53 -6.28 11.31
CA ARG A 49 1.63 -7.05 10.65
C ARG A 49 1.75 -8.48 11.17
N ARG A 50 1.48 -8.71 12.46
CA ARG A 50 1.52 -10.06 13.04
C ARG A 50 0.26 -10.87 12.73
N ALA A 51 -0.88 -10.20 12.53
CA ALA A 51 -2.16 -10.84 12.20
C ALA A 51 -2.38 -11.08 10.69
N GLN A 52 -1.78 -10.28 9.79
CA GLN A 52 -2.05 -10.30 8.35
C GLN A 52 -1.16 -11.24 7.53
N PHE A 53 -0.06 -11.77 8.09
CA PHE A 53 0.78 -12.77 7.41
C PHE A 53 0.58 -14.19 7.94
N GLY A 54 -0.62 -14.47 8.45
CA GLY A 54 -1.07 -15.83 8.76
C GLY A 54 -1.21 -16.64 7.48
N ALA A 55 -0.49 -17.76 7.43
CA ALA A 55 -0.31 -18.70 6.31
C ALA A 55 0.68 -18.24 5.24
N ALA A 56 1.79 -18.97 5.15
CA ALA A 56 2.67 -18.97 3.99
C ALA A 56 1.86 -19.39 2.76
N ALA A 57 1.26 -18.41 2.06
CA ALA A 57 0.56 -18.63 0.80
C ALA A 57 1.46 -19.48 -0.09
N ARG A 58 0.93 -20.62 -0.56
CA ARG A 58 1.63 -21.55 -1.45
C ARG A 58 2.29 -20.73 -2.57
N ARG A 59 3.49 -21.12 -3.02
CA ARG A 59 4.08 -20.57 -4.25
C ARG A 59 3.20 -21.03 -5.42
N GLU A 60 2.06 -20.39 -5.59
CA GLU A 60 1.26 -20.51 -6.79
C GLU A 60 2.11 -19.92 -7.91
N ALA A 61 2.39 -20.72 -8.94
CA ALA A 61 3.09 -20.21 -10.12
C ALA A 61 2.13 -19.23 -10.80
N VAL A 62 2.41 -17.93 -10.67
CA VAL A 62 1.60 -16.92 -11.35
C VAL A 62 1.86 -17.04 -12.85
N THR A 63 0.79 -17.27 -13.61
CA THR A 63 0.84 -17.37 -15.07
C THR A 63 1.30 -16.03 -15.65
N ARG A 64 2.36 -16.07 -16.47
CA ARG A 64 2.89 -14.90 -17.16
C ARG A 64 2.13 -14.73 -18.48
N THR A 65 1.12 -13.88 -18.49
CA THR A 65 0.21 -13.77 -19.63
C THR A 65 0.68 -12.71 -20.62
N ASN A 66 1.24 -11.59 -20.15
CA ASN A 66 1.63 -10.46 -20.98
C ASN A 66 3.11 -10.05 -20.77
N LEU A 67 3.58 -9.07 -21.55
CA LEU A 67 4.95 -8.54 -21.46
C LEU A 67 5.23 -7.87 -20.10
N VAL A 68 4.25 -7.17 -19.52
CA VAL A 68 4.38 -6.51 -18.22
C VAL A 68 4.60 -7.55 -17.11
N ASP A 69 3.84 -8.65 -17.11
CA ASP A 69 3.99 -9.76 -16.17
C ASP A 69 5.40 -10.35 -16.24
N GLN A 70 5.94 -10.52 -17.44
CA GLN A 70 7.28 -11.06 -17.62
C GLN A 70 8.34 -10.20 -16.92
N HIS A 71 8.30 -8.88 -17.13
CA HIS A 71 9.23 -7.96 -16.49
C HIS A 71 9.01 -7.85 -14.98
N LEU A 72 7.75 -7.77 -14.55
CA LEU A 72 7.37 -7.64 -13.14
C LEU A 72 7.83 -8.86 -12.34
N PHE A 73 7.47 -10.07 -12.78
CA PHE A 73 7.82 -11.29 -12.06
C PHE A 73 9.31 -11.62 -12.17
N ALA A 74 10.00 -11.20 -13.24
CA ALA A 74 11.46 -11.30 -13.31
C ALA A 74 12.14 -10.42 -12.25
N LYS A 75 11.70 -9.17 -12.09
CA LYS A 75 12.25 -8.26 -11.07
C LYS A 75 11.96 -8.76 -9.66
N MET A 76 10.73 -9.21 -9.39
CA MET A 76 10.36 -9.79 -8.09
C MET A 76 11.22 -11.01 -7.75
N ALA A 77 11.48 -11.89 -8.73
CA ALA A 77 12.36 -13.04 -8.54
C ALA A 77 13.80 -12.64 -8.21
N ALA A 78 14.36 -11.65 -8.93
CA ALA A 78 15.71 -11.13 -8.67
C ALA A 78 15.83 -10.52 -7.26
N ASP A 79 14.77 -9.86 -6.78
CA ASP A 79 14.74 -9.22 -5.47
C ASP A 79 14.33 -10.16 -4.32
N ASN A 80 14.08 -11.45 -4.60
CA ASN A 80 13.52 -12.42 -3.64
C ASN A 80 12.17 -12.00 -3.02
N VAL A 81 11.38 -11.20 -3.76
CA VAL A 81 10.04 -10.79 -3.35
C VAL A 81 9.02 -11.85 -3.77
N ARG A 82 8.18 -12.27 -2.84
CA ARG A 82 7.11 -13.24 -3.10
C ARG A 82 5.88 -12.54 -3.69
N SER A 83 5.30 -13.11 -4.74
CA SER A 83 3.99 -12.67 -5.23
C SER A 83 2.88 -12.97 -4.21
N ALA A 84 1.90 -12.07 -4.17
CA ALA A 84 0.63 -12.34 -3.51
C ALA A 84 -0.13 -13.47 -4.22
N PRO A 85 -0.99 -14.23 -3.51
CA PRO A 85 -1.90 -15.17 -4.14
C PRO A 85 -2.88 -14.45 -5.07
N ALA A 86 -3.41 -15.18 -6.05
CA ALA A 86 -4.46 -14.66 -6.90
C ALA A 86 -5.71 -14.34 -6.07
N ALA A 87 -6.38 -13.24 -6.40
CA ALA A 87 -7.65 -12.89 -5.77
C ALA A 87 -8.72 -13.94 -6.10
N SER A 88 -9.59 -14.23 -5.12
CA SER A 88 -10.80 -15.03 -5.34
C SER A 88 -11.74 -14.35 -6.35
N ASP A 89 -12.68 -15.11 -6.92
CA ASP A 89 -13.62 -14.57 -7.92
C ASP A 89 -14.48 -13.43 -7.35
N THR A 90 -14.90 -13.52 -6.09
CA THR A 90 -15.67 -12.48 -5.40
C THR A 90 -14.86 -11.20 -5.19
N GLU A 91 -13.61 -11.33 -4.76
CA GLU A 91 -12.70 -10.19 -4.60
C GLU A 91 -12.35 -9.55 -5.93
N PHE A 92 -12.07 -10.36 -6.96
CA PHE A 92 -11.79 -9.90 -8.30
C PHE A 92 -12.95 -9.09 -8.87
N LEU A 93 -14.18 -9.63 -8.81
CA LEU A 93 -15.38 -8.98 -9.34
C LEU A 93 -15.61 -7.60 -8.72
N ARG A 94 -15.50 -7.51 -7.38
CA ARG A 94 -15.69 -6.24 -6.67
C ARG A 94 -14.60 -5.23 -7.03
N ARG A 95 -13.33 -5.65 -7.05
CA ARG A 95 -12.19 -4.79 -7.36
C ARG A 95 -12.29 -4.24 -8.77
N VAL A 96 -12.47 -5.11 -9.77
CA VAL A 96 -12.50 -4.68 -11.18
C VAL A 96 -13.65 -3.72 -11.48
N HIS A 97 -14.83 -3.92 -10.87
CA HIS A 97 -15.94 -2.98 -11.02
C HIS A 97 -15.63 -1.62 -10.42
N VAL A 98 -15.09 -1.57 -9.20
CA VAL A 98 -14.74 -0.31 -8.55
C VAL A 98 -13.61 0.39 -9.29
N ASP A 99 -12.59 -0.34 -9.71
CA ASP A 99 -11.40 0.23 -10.34
C ASP A 99 -11.72 0.77 -11.75
N LEU A 100 -12.56 0.08 -12.53
CA LEU A 100 -12.86 0.50 -13.90
C LEU A 100 -14.08 1.44 -13.99
N THR A 101 -15.11 1.24 -13.18
CA THR A 101 -16.38 1.98 -13.29
C THR A 101 -16.70 2.88 -12.09
N GLY A 102 -15.96 2.76 -10.99
CA GLY A 102 -16.24 3.47 -9.74
C GLY A 102 -17.50 3.01 -9.01
N ARG A 103 -18.10 1.88 -9.41
CA ARG A 103 -19.37 1.37 -8.86
C ARG A 103 -19.21 -0.04 -8.32
N ILE A 104 -20.09 -0.42 -7.40
CA ILE A 104 -20.19 -1.80 -6.89
C ILE A 104 -21.05 -2.61 -7.88
N PRO A 105 -20.71 -3.88 -8.16
CA PRO A 105 -21.54 -4.74 -9.00
C PRO A 105 -22.94 -4.92 -8.39
N THR A 106 -23.97 -5.03 -9.21
CA THR A 106 -25.31 -5.38 -8.73
C THR A 106 -25.36 -6.85 -8.31
N PRO A 107 -26.32 -7.26 -7.46
CA PRO A 107 -26.48 -8.65 -7.05
C PRO A 107 -26.60 -9.61 -8.25
N GLU A 108 -27.36 -9.22 -9.27
CA GLU A 108 -27.62 -10.06 -10.45
C GLU A 108 -26.33 -10.31 -11.25
N VAL A 109 -25.50 -9.27 -11.41
CA VAL A 109 -24.19 -9.38 -12.07
C VAL A 109 -23.26 -10.28 -11.27
N ALA A 110 -23.27 -10.16 -9.94
CA ALA A 110 -22.44 -10.98 -9.08
C ALA A 110 -22.83 -12.46 -9.11
N GLU A 111 -24.13 -12.76 -9.02
CA GLU A 111 -24.63 -14.14 -9.13
C GLU A 111 -24.30 -14.75 -10.49
N ALA A 112 -24.51 -14.00 -11.58
CA ALA A 112 -24.19 -14.46 -12.93
C ALA A 112 -22.69 -14.77 -13.09
N PHE A 113 -21.80 -13.89 -12.62
CA PHE A 113 -20.36 -14.08 -12.72
C PHE A 113 -19.82 -15.24 -11.86
N LEU A 114 -20.39 -15.41 -10.67
CA LEU A 114 -19.99 -16.50 -9.77
C LEU A 114 -20.51 -17.86 -10.24
N ALA A 115 -21.66 -17.89 -10.91
CA ALA A 115 -22.22 -19.10 -11.50
C ALA A 115 -21.55 -19.51 -12.83
N ASP A 116 -20.89 -18.59 -13.53
CA ASP A 116 -20.22 -18.87 -14.80
C ASP A 116 -18.98 -19.77 -14.61
N PRO A 117 -18.95 -20.99 -15.20
CA PRO A 117 -17.80 -21.88 -15.14
C PRO A 117 -16.75 -21.60 -16.23
N ALA A 118 -16.97 -20.63 -17.12
CA ALA A 118 -16.09 -20.38 -18.25
C ALA A 118 -14.68 -19.98 -17.77
N PRO A 119 -13.61 -20.61 -18.29
CA PRO A 119 -12.25 -20.36 -17.84
C PRO A 119 -11.75 -18.94 -18.19
N ASP A 120 -12.40 -18.28 -19.14
CA ASP A 120 -12.09 -16.95 -19.65
C ASP A 120 -13.07 -15.86 -19.14
N LYS A 121 -13.97 -16.19 -18.19
CA LYS A 121 -14.99 -15.25 -17.69
C LYS A 121 -14.42 -13.92 -17.16
N ARG A 122 -13.22 -13.94 -16.59
CA ARG A 122 -12.53 -12.74 -16.10
C ARG A 122 -12.15 -11.79 -17.23
N ALA A 123 -11.64 -12.33 -18.34
CA ALA A 123 -11.29 -11.53 -19.51
C ALA A 123 -12.54 -10.94 -20.17
N LYS A 124 -13.57 -11.77 -20.37
CA LYS A 124 -14.88 -11.33 -20.90
C LYS A 124 -15.49 -10.20 -20.08
N LEU A 125 -15.45 -10.30 -18.76
CA LEU A 125 -15.95 -9.23 -17.90
C LEU A 125 -15.17 -7.93 -18.07
N ILE A 126 -13.84 -8.00 -18.14
CA ILE A 126 -13.00 -6.81 -18.36
C ILE A 126 -13.37 -6.14 -19.69
N ASP A 127 -13.51 -6.93 -20.76
CA ASP A 127 -13.90 -6.41 -22.08
C ASP A 127 -15.29 -5.74 -22.03
N GLN A 128 -16.24 -6.32 -21.29
CA GLN A 128 -17.57 -5.73 -21.08
C GLN A 128 -17.53 -4.40 -20.31
N LEU A 129 -16.64 -4.28 -19.31
CA LEU A 129 -16.53 -3.07 -18.49
C LEU A 129 -15.78 -1.92 -19.19
N LEU A 130 -14.95 -2.24 -20.20
CA LEU A 130 -14.18 -1.26 -20.99
C LEU A 130 -14.87 -0.82 -22.28
N ALA A 131 -15.99 -1.46 -22.63
CA ALA A 131 -16.74 -1.19 -23.86
C ALA A 131 -17.49 0.15 -23.86
#